data_AF-A0A6B2CPN6-F1
#
_entry.id   AF-A0A6B2CPN6-F1
#
_cell.length_a   1.000
_cell.length_b   1.000
_cell.length_c   1.000
_cell.angle_alpha   90.00
_cell.angle_beta   90.00
_cell.angle_gamma   90.00
#
_symmetry.space_group_name_H-M   'P 1'
#
loop_
_entity.id
_entity.type
_entity.pdbx_description
1 polymer ?
#
loop_
_entity_poly.entity_id
_entity_poly.type
_entity_poly.pdbx_seq_one_letter_code
_entity_poly.pdbx_strand_id
1 'polypeptide(L)'
;VKVYMEHPGAVVVVALDGENPIIFNPMPLSAENLYAIYQALSEAEDEGWLVTQTVNQAIETHQVAAVLTNLPEESWATNLNNWNNGNPAKAYIWGNVSLAREYLAAYSAMLGMPTSPVVPLSFAHAPNASIAAFEAMTGMPAYVTVNGVTGVNPVYMYYTMWNWLYVSEGSDWTWQAGPPNNGPQWFWVQPVIYDQAIVSYVRQAFSKVAPFSVITNGQGKVLISFYNNLTSAQAPLPVHLYLVISNGTANVSEYVTLGEQVSAVTANITVAPGSAVTVYLYAPVTQPELGAVVIPVSNNGLLIGEYTLTAQKGVMTTTAPPSPSTTLTVTTLSTTVTVTETSTVTTSKTSTTAIWVVVGIVIVAVIIAVLIGVSRR
;
A
#
# COMPACT_ATOMS: atom_id res chain seq x y z
N VAL A 1 -45.88 10.48 -0.46
CA VAL A 1 -47.05 11.26 -0.97
C VAL A 1 -46.69 12.71 -1.27
N LYS A 2 -46.05 13.49 -0.37
CA LYS A 2 -45.73 14.91 -0.64
C LYS A 2 -44.79 15.19 -1.82
N VAL A 3 -43.66 14.49 -1.93
CA VAL A 3 -42.63 14.77 -2.96
C VAL A 3 -43.17 14.65 -4.39
N TYR A 4 -43.95 13.59 -4.66
CA TYR A 4 -44.50 13.31 -6.00
C TYR A 4 -45.63 14.27 -6.42
N MET A 5 -46.36 14.84 -5.46
CA MET A 5 -47.42 15.81 -5.76
C MET A 5 -46.86 17.23 -5.96
N GLU A 6 -45.75 17.56 -5.29
CA GLU A 6 -45.15 18.89 -5.32
C GLU A 6 -44.16 19.06 -6.50
N HIS A 7 -43.60 17.95 -7.02
CA HIS A 7 -42.62 17.98 -8.11
C HIS A 7 -42.87 16.87 -9.17
N PRO A 8 -43.85 17.02 -10.08
CA PRO A 8 -44.07 16.10 -11.19
C PRO A 8 -42.82 15.96 -12.07
N GLY A 9 -42.44 14.71 -12.39
CA GLY A 9 -41.24 14.42 -13.19
C GLY A 9 -39.91 14.51 -12.41
N ALA A 10 -39.96 14.62 -11.09
CA ALA A 10 -38.76 14.52 -10.26
C ALA A 10 -38.24 13.08 -10.18
N VAL A 11 -36.92 12.95 -10.09
CA VAL A 11 -36.25 11.68 -9.82
C VAL A 11 -36.16 11.48 -8.31
N VAL A 12 -36.66 10.35 -7.81
CA VAL A 12 -36.50 9.94 -6.40
C VAL A 12 -35.49 8.81 -6.33
N VAL A 13 -34.43 9.02 -5.55
CA VAL A 13 -33.41 8.00 -5.29
C VAL A 13 -33.62 7.42 -3.90
N VAL A 14 -33.75 6.11 -3.82
CA VAL A 14 -33.76 5.34 -2.57
C VAL A 14 -32.52 4.46 -2.56
N ALA A 15 -31.57 4.78 -1.69
CA ALA A 15 -30.34 4.02 -1.52
C ALA A 15 -30.37 3.30 -0.16
N LEU A 16 -30.20 1.98 -0.19
CA LEU A 16 -30.19 1.11 0.99
C LEU A 16 -29.01 0.14 0.86
N ASP A 17 -28.40 -0.24 1.97
CA ASP A 17 -27.39 -1.30 1.99
C ASP A 17 -27.95 -2.60 1.41
N GLY A 18 -27.14 -3.34 0.65
CA GLY A 18 -27.54 -4.65 0.12
C GLY A 18 -27.89 -5.64 1.23
N GLU A 19 -27.29 -5.45 2.41
CA GLU A 19 -27.50 -6.22 3.63
C GLU A 19 -28.72 -5.78 4.46
N ASN A 20 -29.56 -4.88 3.93
CA ASN A 20 -30.70 -4.34 4.67
C ASN A 20 -31.66 -5.45 5.15
N PRO A 21 -32.26 -5.32 6.36
CA PRO A 21 -33.27 -6.24 6.87
C PRO A 21 -34.42 -6.63 5.92
N ILE A 22 -34.76 -5.80 4.93
CA ILE A 22 -35.73 -6.15 3.87
C ILE A 22 -35.22 -7.35 3.05
N ILE A 23 -33.92 -7.38 2.76
CA ILE A 23 -33.22 -8.41 1.98
C ILE A 23 -32.73 -9.56 2.88
N PHE A 24 -32.25 -9.26 4.09
CA PHE A 24 -31.66 -10.25 5.01
C PHE A 24 -32.60 -10.78 6.09
N ASN A 25 -33.89 -10.45 6.03
CA ASN A 25 -34.89 -11.09 6.89
C ASN A 25 -34.88 -12.63 6.71
N PRO A 26 -35.21 -13.42 7.75
CA PRO A 26 -35.33 -14.86 7.61
C PRO A 26 -36.30 -15.23 6.48
N MET A 27 -35.91 -16.18 5.65
CA MET A 27 -36.84 -16.74 4.66
C MET A 27 -38.06 -17.34 5.39
N PRO A 28 -39.29 -17.15 4.87
CA PRO A 28 -39.61 -16.59 3.55
C PRO A 28 -39.80 -15.06 3.48
N LEU A 29 -39.74 -14.35 4.61
CA LEU A 29 -40.16 -12.94 4.72
C LEU A 29 -39.36 -11.98 3.83
N SER A 30 -38.05 -12.22 3.65
CA SER A 30 -37.21 -11.40 2.75
C SER A 30 -37.64 -11.51 1.29
N ALA A 31 -37.87 -12.74 0.81
CA ALA A 31 -38.37 -12.97 -0.54
C ALA A 31 -39.77 -12.36 -0.73
N GLU A 32 -40.70 -12.59 0.21
CA GLU A 32 -42.06 -12.04 0.16
C GLU A 32 -42.06 -10.51 0.12
N ASN A 33 -41.24 -9.85 0.94
CA ASN A 33 -41.13 -8.39 0.96
C ASN A 33 -40.55 -7.85 -0.35
N LEU A 34 -39.50 -8.48 -0.90
CA LEU A 34 -38.93 -8.05 -2.17
C LEU A 34 -39.91 -8.23 -3.33
N TYR A 35 -40.60 -9.38 -3.40
CA TYR A 35 -41.63 -9.62 -4.43
C TYR A 35 -42.76 -8.61 -4.32
N ALA A 36 -43.25 -8.32 -3.11
CA ALA A 36 -44.31 -7.34 -2.90
C ALA A 36 -43.87 -5.91 -3.31
N ILE A 37 -42.63 -5.52 -3.01
CA ILE A 37 -42.08 -4.21 -3.42
C ILE A 37 -41.96 -4.14 -4.94
N TYR A 38 -41.35 -5.14 -5.59
CA TYR A 38 -41.21 -5.15 -7.05
C TYR A 38 -42.56 -5.23 -7.76
N GLN A 39 -43.51 -5.99 -7.23
CA GLN A 39 -44.88 -6.05 -7.74
C GLN A 39 -45.56 -4.68 -7.64
N ALA A 40 -45.50 -4.03 -6.47
CA ALA A 40 -46.11 -2.70 -6.29
C ALA A 40 -45.46 -1.63 -7.20
N LEU A 41 -44.14 -1.71 -7.44
CA LEU A 41 -43.46 -0.83 -8.39
C LEU A 41 -43.93 -1.08 -9.82
N SER A 42 -44.01 -2.36 -10.24
CA SER A 42 -44.50 -2.73 -11.57
C SER A 42 -45.95 -2.29 -11.79
N GLU A 43 -46.83 -2.50 -10.81
CA GLU A 43 -48.23 -2.05 -10.87
C GLU A 43 -48.31 -0.51 -10.98
N ALA A 44 -47.49 0.22 -10.23
CA ALA A 44 -47.42 1.67 -10.32
C ALA A 44 -46.85 2.18 -11.66
N GLU A 45 -45.93 1.44 -12.30
CA GLU A 45 -45.47 1.73 -13.65
C GLU A 45 -46.57 1.49 -14.70
N ASP A 46 -47.29 0.37 -14.59
CA ASP A 46 -48.39 0.01 -15.50
C ASP A 46 -49.55 1.01 -15.41
N GLU A 47 -49.81 1.54 -14.21
CA GLU A 47 -50.79 2.62 -14.01
C GLU A 47 -50.26 4.00 -14.48
N GLY A 48 -48.98 4.12 -14.82
CA GLY A 48 -48.33 5.35 -15.29
C GLY A 48 -48.01 6.35 -14.18
N TRP A 49 -47.94 5.92 -12.92
CA TRP A 49 -47.69 6.79 -11.75
C TRP A 49 -46.21 7.08 -11.53
N LEU A 50 -45.34 6.13 -11.87
CA LEU A 50 -43.89 6.28 -11.79
C LEU A 50 -43.22 5.56 -12.97
N VAL A 51 -41.94 5.85 -13.19
CA VAL A 51 -41.08 5.14 -14.12
C VAL A 51 -39.81 4.76 -13.37
N THR A 52 -39.46 3.48 -13.36
CA THR A 52 -38.18 3.01 -12.85
C THR A 52 -37.12 3.22 -13.91
N GLN A 53 -35.98 3.78 -13.50
CA GLN A 53 -34.87 4.08 -14.39
C GLN A 53 -33.56 3.72 -13.70
N THR A 54 -32.59 3.28 -14.49
CA THR A 54 -31.19 3.32 -14.07
C THR A 54 -30.73 4.77 -13.93
N VAL A 55 -29.67 5.00 -13.14
CA VAL A 55 -29.09 6.34 -12.96
C VAL A 55 -28.70 6.97 -14.31
N ASN A 56 -28.13 6.20 -15.24
CA ASN A 56 -27.75 6.70 -16.56
C ASN A 56 -28.97 7.15 -17.37
N GLN A 57 -30.04 6.35 -17.38
CA GLN A 57 -31.29 6.74 -18.06
C GLN A 57 -31.87 8.02 -17.45
N ALA A 58 -31.89 8.14 -16.12
CA ALA A 58 -32.39 9.34 -15.46
C ALA A 58 -31.57 10.58 -15.84
N ILE A 59 -30.23 10.47 -15.92
CA ILE A 59 -29.34 11.55 -16.36
C ILE A 59 -29.60 11.94 -17.82
N GLU A 60 -29.84 10.96 -18.70
CA GLU A 60 -30.11 11.20 -20.12
C GLU A 60 -31.47 11.86 -20.38
N THR A 61 -32.49 11.50 -19.61
CA THR A 61 -33.87 11.97 -19.86
C THR A 61 -34.24 13.24 -19.12
N HIS A 62 -33.49 13.65 -18.08
CA HIS A 62 -33.79 14.84 -17.28
C HIS A 62 -32.83 15.98 -17.60
N GLN A 63 -33.38 17.16 -17.92
CA GLN A 63 -32.56 18.35 -18.13
C GLN A 63 -31.91 18.80 -16.81
N VAL A 64 -30.61 19.07 -16.86
CA VAL A 64 -29.86 19.60 -15.71
C VAL A 64 -30.36 21.02 -15.41
N ALA A 65 -31.14 21.16 -14.34
CA ALA A 65 -31.69 22.45 -13.92
C ALA A 65 -30.71 23.28 -13.06
N ALA A 66 -29.77 22.62 -12.38
CA ALA A 66 -28.76 23.24 -11.55
C ALA A 66 -27.51 22.36 -11.45
N VAL A 67 -26.34 23.00 -11.34
CA VAL A 67 -25.07 22.32 -11.09
C VAL A 67 -24.64 22.63 -9.66
N LEU A 68 -24.46 21.58 -8.85
CA LEU A 68 -23.87 21.71 -7.53
C LEU A 68 -22.36 21.94 -7.70
N THR A 69 -21.89 23.14 -7.34
CA THR A 69 -20.48 23.54 -7.50
C THR A 69 -19.65 23.33 -6.24
N ASN A 70 -20.31 23.09 -5.11
CA ASN A 70 -19.65 22.80 -3.84
C ASN A 70 -20.51 21.84 -3.02
N LEU A 71 -19.92 20.73 -2.59
CA LEU A 71 -20.50 19.81 -1.62
C LEU A 71 -19.66 19.90 -0.34
N PRO A 72 -20.28 20.11 0.83
CA PRO A 72 -19.53 20.10 2.08
C PRO A 72 -18.91 18.72 2.34
N GLU A 73 -17.82 18.69 3.10
CA GLU A 73 -17.21 17.45 3.57
C GLU A 73 -18.15 16.77 4.59
N GLU A 74 -18.80 15.68 4.19
CA GLU A 74 -19.77 14.98 5.01
C GLU A 74 -19.92 13.51 4.58
N SER A 75 -20.74 12.76 5.31
CA SER A 75 -21.19 11.42 4.91
C SER A 75 -22.71 11.32 5.04
N TRP A 76 -23.30 10.24 4.50
CA TRP A 76 -24.72 9.94 4.72
C TRP A 76 -25.09 9.78 6.21
N ALA A 77 -24.09 9.50 7.06
CA ALA A 77 -24.22 9.42 8.51
C ALA A 77 -23.93 10.77 9.22
N THR A 78 -24.27 11.89 8.58
CA THR A 78 -24.27 13.29 9.08
C THR A 78 -22.93 13.89 9.49
N ASN A 79 -21.82 13.15 9.43
CA ASN A 79 -20.43 13.62 9.55
C ASN A 79 -19.47 12.42 9.38
N LEU A 80 -18.17 12.66 9.59
CA LEU A 80 -17.11 11.64 9.48
C LEU A 80 -16.76 10.96 10.82
N ASN A 81 -17.43 11.28 11.93
CA ASN A 81 -17.04 10.80 13.28
C ASN A 81 -17.12 9.27 13.42
N ASN A 82 -17.94 8.61 12.60
CA ASN A 82 -18.00 7.16 12.60
C ASN A 82 -16.69 6.50 12.11
N TRP A 83 -15.85 7.23 11.37
CA TRP A 83 -14.54 6.76 10.89
C TRP A 83 -13.38 7.55 11.50
N ASN A 84 -13.62 8.76 12.01
CA ASN A 84 -12.59 9.61 12.60
C ASN A 84 -13.18 10.54 13.68
N ASN A 85 -13.15 10.10 14.95
CA ASN A 85 -13.63 10.85 16.12
C ASN A 85 -12.56 11.07 17.19
N GLY A 86 -11.28 10.95 16.83
CA GLY A 86 -10.16 11.04 17.77
C GLY A 86 -9.96 9.79 18.65
N ASN A 87 -10.71 8.71 18.44
CA ASN A 87 -10.43 7.44 19.11
C ASN A 87 -9.00 6.95 18.77
N PRO A 88 -8.19 6.52 19.75
CA PRO A 88 -6.82 6.07 19.51
C PRO A 88 -6.67 4.93 18.52
N ALA A 89 -7.61 3.96 18.49
CA ALA A 89 -7.55 2.84 17.54
C ALA A 89 -7.78 3.31 16.10
N LYS A 90 -8.74 4.22 15.88
CA LYS A 90 -8.98 4.81 14.55
C LYS A 90 -7.80 5.66 14.10
N ALA A 91 -7.27 6.50 14.98
CA ALA A 91 -6.08 7.30 14.70
C ALA A 91 -4.86 6.41 14.37
N TYR A 92 -4.72 5.28 15.06
CA TYR A 92 -3.65 4.31 14.81
C TYR A 92 -3.80 3.63 13.43
N ILE A 93 -5.02 3.23 13.04
CA ILE A 93 -5.28 2.73 11.68
C ILE A 93 -4.90 3.80 10.66
N TRP A 94 -5.43 5.02 10.79
CA TRP A 94 -5.16 6.11 9.85
C TRP A 94 -3.67 6.43 9.71
N GLY A 95 -2.93 6.43 10.82
CA GLY A 95 -1.47 6.63 10.79
C GLY A 95 -0.72 5.52 10.05
N ASN A 96 -1.10 4.24 10.27
CA ASN A 96 -0.43 3.12 9.61
C ASN A 96 -0.77 3.04 8.11
N VAL A 97 -2.04 3.20 7.74
CA VAL A 97 -2.46 3.13 6.33
C VAL A 97 -1.88 4.28 5.51
N SER A 98 -1.81 5.49 6.09
CA SER A 98 -1.17 6.64 5.44
C SER A 98 0.32 6.39 5.20
N LEU A 99 1.02 5.84 6.21
CA LEU A 99 2.43 5.50 6.08
C LEU A 99 2.66 4.37 5.05
N ALA A 100 1.82 3.34 5.06
CA ALA A 100 1.91 2.23 4.12
C ALA A 100 1.67 2.69 2.67
N ARG A 101 0.64 3.52 2.43
CA ARG A 101 0.39 4.15 1.14
C ARG A 101 1.59 4.97 0.67
N GLU A 102 2.18 5.76 1.57
CA GLU A 102 3.31 6.62 1.24
C GLU A 102 4.53 5.80 0.78
N TYR A 103 4.90 4.78 1.56
CA TYR A 103 6.00 3.88 1.19
C TYR A 103 5.71 3.11 -0.09
N LEU A 104 4.49 2.62 -0.27
CA LEU A 104 4.13 1.83 -1.44
C LEU A 104 4.07 2.67 -2.72
N ALA A 105 3.60 3.91 -2.65
CA ALA A 105 3.67 4.85 -3.76
C ALA A 105 5.11 5.19 -4.14
N ALA A 106 5.99 5.44 -3.15
CA ALA A 106 7.41 5.64 -3.39
C ALA A 106 8.09 4.40 -4.02
N TYR A 107 7.71 3.20 -3.56
CA TYR A 107 8.17 1.95 -4.16
C TYR A 107 7.69 1.80 -5.61
N SER A 108 6.43 2.13 -5.88
CA SER A 108 5.83 2.12 -7.22
C SER A 108 6.61 3.05 -8.15
N ALA A 109 6.88 4.28 -7.72
CA ALA A 109 7.66 5.26 -8.47
C ALA A 109 9.10 4.78 -8.71
N MET A 110 9.75 4.18 -7.71
CA MET A 110 11.08 3.58 -7.85
C MET A 110 11.09 2.45 -8.89
N LEU A 111 10.04 1.64 -8.97
CA LEU A 111 9.92 0.59 -9.98
C LEU A 111 9.45 1.10 -11.35
N GLY A 112 9.13 2.40 -11.49
CA GLY A 112 8.54 2.94 -12.71
C GLY A 112 7.12 2.42 -12.98
N MET A 113 6.43 1.97 -11.93
CA MET A 113 5.10 1.36 -12.00
C MET A 113 4.01 2.33 -11.52
N PRO A 114 2.76 2.19 -11.99
CA PRO A 114 1.66 3.05 -11.57
C PRO A 114 1.40 3.03 -10.06
N THR A 115 1.01 4.16 -9.50
CA THR A 115 0.41 4.20 -8.16
C THR A 115 -1.03 3.71 -8.26
N SER A 116 -1.49 2.90 -7.31
CA SER A 116 -2.85 2.34 -7.27
C SER A 116 -3.24 1.55 -8.53
N PRO A 117 -2.47 0.50 -8.91
CA PRO A 117 -2.78 -0.32 -10.07
C PRO A 117 -4.06 -1.13 -9.87
N VAL A 118 -4.70 -1.53 -10.97
CA VAL A 118 -5.66 -2.64 -10.92
C VAL A 118 -4.88 -3.91 -10.57
N VAL A 119 -5.23 -4.55 -9.46
CA VAL A 119 -4.59 -5.79 -9.03
C VAL A 119 -5.22 -6.96 -9.79
N PRO A 120 -4.42 -7.82 -10.44
CA PRO A 120 -4.92 -9.06 -11.02
C PRO A 120 -5.30 -10.04 -9.92
N LEU A 121 -6.59 -10.10 -9.62
CA LEU A 121 -7.14 -11.06 -8.66
C LEU A 121 -7.46 -12.39 -9.36
N SER A 122 -7.11 -13.50 -8.73
CA SER A 122 -7.83 -14.74 -9.00
C SER A 122 -9.14 -14.66 -8.21
N PHE A 123 -10.29 -14.59 -8.88
CA PHE A 123 -11.62 -14.60 -8.23
C PHE A 123 -11.79 -15.79 -7.27
N ALA A 124 -11.05 -16.88 -7.47
CA ALA A 124 -11.08 -18.06 -6.60
C ALA A 124 -10.20 -17.97 -5.34
N HIS A 125 -9.26 -17.00 -5.27
CA HIS A 125 -8.23 -16.95 -4.22
C HIS A 125 -7.98 -15.54 -3.64
N ALA A 126 -8.91 -14.60 -3.79
CA ALA A 126 -8.88 -13.35 -3.02
C ALA A 126 -8.74 -13.69 -1.51
N PRO A 127 -7.85 -13.00 -0.76
CA PRO A 127 -7.30 -11.67 -0.99
C PRO A 127 -5.80 -11.64 -1.35
N ASN A 128 -5.26 -12.61 -2.10
CA ASN A 128 -3.86 -12.56 -2.54
C ASN A 128 -3.76 -12.63 -4.07
N ALA A 129 -2.85 -11.85 -4.66
CA ALA A 129 -2.43 -12.09 -6.04
C ALA A 129 -1.93 -13.54 -6.09
N SER A 130 -2.59 -14.42 -6.84
CA SER A 130 -2.13 -15.80 -6.91
C SER A 130 -0.87 -15.86 -7.77
N ILE A 131 0.09 -16.69 -7.39
CA ILE A 131 1.30 -16.98 -8.19
C ILE A 131 0.92 -17.23 -9.65
N ALA A 132 -0.05 -18.14 -9.89
CA ALA A 132 -0.48 -18.50 -11.24
C ALA A 132 -1.05 -17.31 -12.04
N ALA A 133 -1.88 -16.46 -11.42
CA ALA A 133 -2.43 -15.28 -12.09
C ALA A 133 -1.34 -14.24 -12.42
N PHE A 134 -0.39 -14.04 -11.51
CA PHE A 134 0.74 -13.15 -11.73
C PHE A 134 1.62 -13.64 -12.89
N GLU A 135 2.00 -14.91 -12.86
CA GLU A 135 2.85 -15.52 -13.88
C GLU A 135 2.17 -15.51 -15.25
N ALA A 136 0.85 -15.78 -15.31
CA ALA A 136 0.07 -15.70 -16.53
C ALA A 136 -0.07 -14.27 -17.08
N MET A 137 -0.24 -13.27 -16.22
CA MET A 137 -0.42 -11.87 -16.64
C MET A 137 0.90 -11.24 -17.09
N THR A 138 1.98 -11.47 -16.35
CA THR A 138 3.25 -10.75 -16.56
C THR A 138 4.25 -11.54 -17.40
N GLY A 139 4.09 -12.86 -17.52
CA GLY A 139 5.09 -13.75 -18.09
C GLY A 139 6.37 -13.86 -17.23
N MET A 140 6.40 -13.26 -16.03
CA MET A 140 7.52 -13.30 -15.11
C MET A 140 7.27 -14.34 -14.01
N PRO A 141 8.30 -15.03 -13.50
CA PRO A 141 8.13 -15.95 -12.38
C PRO A 141 7.84 -15.20 -11.08
N ALA A 142 6.98 -15.74 -10.21
CA ALA A 142 6.67 -15.12 -8.92
C ALA A 142 7.85 -15.16 -7.92
N TYR A 143 8.84 -16.02 -8.18
CA TYR A 143 10.07 -16.14 -7.42
C TYR A 143 11.28 -16.05 -8.36
N VAL A 144 12.30 -15.31 -7.94
CA VAL A 144 13.52 -15.04 -8.72
C VAL A 144 14.75 -15.31 -7.88
N THR A 145 15.86 -15.69 -8.52
CA THR A 145 17.14 -15.89 -7.85
C THR A 145 18.06 -14.70 -8.10
N VAL A 146 18.40 -13.97 -7.05
CA VAL A 146 19.36 -12.85 -7.08
C VAL A 146 20.57 -13.24 -6.23
N ASN A 147 21.78 -13.18 -6.79
CA ASN A 147 23.01 -13.60 -6.08
C ASN A 147 22.95 -15.01 -5.46
N GLY A 148 22.32 -15.97 -6.15
CA GLY A 148 22.16 -17.34 -5.65
C GLY A 148 21.13 -17.52 -4.54
N VAL A 149 20.40 -16.46 -4.17
CA VAL A 149 19.31 -16.51 -3.18
C VAL A 149 17.98 -16.40 -3.91
N THR A 150 17.12 -17.42 -3.75
CA THR A 150 15.75 -17.37 -4.25
C THR A 150 14.89 -16.54 -3.31
N GLY A 151 14.24 -15.53 -3.87
CA GLY A 151 13.32 -14.64 -3.17
C GLY A 151 12.09 -14.36 -3.99
N VAL A 152 11.16 -13.61 -3.41
CA VAL A 152 9.93 -13.19 -4.09
C VAL A 152 10.26 -12.15 -5.15
N ASN A 153 9.69 -12.28 -6.35
CA ASN A 153 9.80 -11.29 -7.41
C ASN A 153 9.27 -9.93 -6.91
N PRO A 154 10.06 -8.85 -6.99
CA PRO A 154 9.63 -7.51 -6.59
C PRO A 154 8.31 -7.05 -7.24
N VAL A 155 8.08 -7.42 -8.52
CA VAL A 155 6.87 -7.06 -9.26
C VAL A 155 5.65 -7.83 -8.75
N TYR A 156 5.83 -9.11 -8.38
CA TYR A 156 4.76 -9.89 -7.74
C TYR A 156 4.40 -9.32 -6.37
N MET A 157 5.41 -8.95 -5.59
CA MET A 157 5.18 -8.34 -4.29
C MET A 157 4.56 -6.95 -4.41
N TYR A 158 4.89 -6.16 -5.44
CA TYR A 158 4.22 -4.90 -5.74
C TYR A 158 2.70 -5.07 -5.86
N TYR A 159 2.22 -6.02 -6.67
CA TYR A 159 0.78 -6.27 -6.80
C TYR A 159 0.16 -6.82 -5.51
N THR A 160 0.89 -7.69 -4.81
CA THR A 160 0.44 -8.25 -3.53
C THR A 160 0.24 -7.15 -2.48
N MET A 161 1.20 -6.24 -2.35
CA MET A 161 1.15 -5.14 -1.39
C MET A 161 0.08 -4.10 -1.74
N TRP A 162 -0.16 -3.80 -3.02
CA TRP A 162 -1.28 -2.95 -3.42
C TRP A 162 -2.62 -3.58 -3.04
N ASN A 163 -2.75 -4.90 -3.17
CA ASN A 163 -3.95 -5.58 -2.71
C ASN A 163 -4.12 -5.51 -1.19
N TRP A 164 -3.03 -5.70 -0.44
CA TRP A 164 -3.05 -5.57 1.02
C TRP A 164 -3.44 -4.16 1.45
N LEU A 165 -2.97 -3.13 0.74
CA LEU A 165 -3.34 -1.74 1.00
C LEU A 165 -4.83 -1.50 0.70
N TYR A 166 -5.37 -2.01 -0.41
CA TYR A 166 -6.81 -1.89 -0.70
C TYR A 166 -7.68 -2.56 0.36
N VAL A 167 -7.23 -3.70 0.88
CA VAL A 167 -7.90 -4.34 2.01
C VAL A 167 -7.77 -3.47 3.26
N SER A 168 -6.60 -2.93 3.60
CA SER A 168 -6.40 -2.13 4.82
C SER A 168 -7.09 -0.75 4.78
N GLU A 169 -7.37 -0.23 3.59
CA GLU A 169 -8.14 1.01 3.38
C GLU A 169 -9.65 0.83 3.51
N GLY A 170 -10.13 -0.41 3.70
CA GLY A 170 -11.54 -0.69 3.93
C GLY A 170 -12.10 0.12 5.10
N SER A 171 -13.14 0.92 4.84
CA SER A 171 -13.74 1.79 5.85
C SER A 171 -14.37 1.02 7.03
N ASP A 172 -14.69 -0.26 6.83
CA ASP A 172 -15.20 -1.15 7.88
C ASP A 172 -14.26 -1.26 9.09
N TRP A 173 -12.95 -1.17 8.87
CA TRP A 173 -11.98 -1.23 9.97
C TRP A 173 -12.18 -0.08 10.96
N THR A 174 -12.24 1.15 10.45
CA THR A 174 -12.40 2.36 11.28
C THR A 174 -13.83 2.54 11.76
N TRP A 175 -14.82 2.05 11.01
CA TRP A 175 -16.21 1.95 11.44
C TRP A 175 -16.35 1.09 12.71
N GLN A 176 -15.69 -0.08 12.73
CA GLN A 176 -15.76 -1.03 13.85
C GLN A 176 -14.79 -0.69 15.00
N ALA A 177 -13.72 0.06 14.73
CA ALA A 177 -12.67 0.36 15.72
C ALA A 177 -13.15 1.36 16.80
N GLY A 178 -13.65 0.84 17.91
CA GLY A 178 -14.10 1.65 19.05
C GLY A 178 -15.43 2.37 18.77
N PRO A 179 -15.77 3.41 19.54
CA PRO A 179 -17.07 4.07 19.43
C PRO A 179 -17.32 4.66 18.03
N PRO A 180 -18.58 4.63 17.53
CA PRO A 180 -19.77 4.18 18.25
C PRO A 180 -19.99 2.66 18.24
N ASN A 181 -19.39 1.92 17.30
CA ASN A 181 -19.73 0.52 17.06
C ASN A 181 -19.12 -0.46 18.06
N ASN A 182 -17.91 -0.18 18.56
CA ASN A 182 -17.19 -1.02 19.50
C ASN A 182 -17.09 -2.49 19.03
N GLY A 183 -16.72 -2.68 17.78
CA GLY A 183 -16.52 -3.99 17.18
C GLY A 183 -15.37 -4.78 17.84
N PRO A 184 -15.20 -6.06 17.47
CA PRO A 184 -14.14 -6.90 18.00
C PRO A 184 -12.75 -6.31 17.84
N GLN A 185 -11.86 -6.52 18.80
CA GLN A 185 -10.51 -5.94 18.82
C GLN A 185 -9.69 -6.24 17.55
N TRP A 186 -9.90 -7.39 16.91
CA TRP A 186 -9.14 -7.76 15.71
C TRP A 186 -9.39 -6.82 14.52
N PHE A 187 -10.52 -6.10 14.47
CA PHE A 187 -10.85 -5.17 13.39
C PHE A 187 -9.85 -4.02 13.25
N TRP A 188 -9.23 -3.56 14.34
CA TRP A 188 -8.22 -2.49 14.24
C TRP A 188 -6.79 -3.04 14.19
N VAL A 189 -6.58 -4.32 14.50
CA VAL A 189 -5.26 -4.97 14.43
C VAL A 189 -4.96 -5.45 13.01
N GLN A 190 -5.94 -6.04 12.33
CA GLN A 190 -5.77 -6.63 11.00
C GLN A 190 -5.25 -5.65 9.93
N PRO A 191 -5.84 -4.45 9.72
CA PRO A 191 -5.32 -3.49 8.74
C PRO A 191 -3.88 -3.08 9.06
N VAL A 192 -3.56 -2.88 10.34
CA VAL A 192 -2.22 -2.51 10.79
C VAL A 192 -1.18 -3.59 10.46
N ILE A 193 -1.53 -4.88 10.53
CA ILE A 193 -0.62 -5.97 10.15
C ILE A 193 -0.28 -5.89 8.66
N TYR A 194 -1.27 -5.62 7.79
CA TYR A 194 -1.03 -5.43 6.36
C TYR A 194 -0.13 -4.22 6.11
N ASP A 195 -0.46 -3.08 6.73
CA ASP A 195 0.30 -1.84 6.59
C ASP A 195 1.76 -1.99 7.04
N GLN A 196 2.00 -2.63 8.18
CA GLN A 196 3.34 -2.89 8.69
C GLN A 196 4.12 -3.86 7.81
N ALA A 197 3.46 -4.86 7.23
CA ALA A 197 4.09 -5.78 6.29
C ALA A 197 4.55 -5.04 5.01
N ILE A 198 3.71 -4.13 4.49
CA ILE A 198 4.04 -3.26 3.35
C ILE A 198 5.26 -2.41 3.67
N VAL A 199 5.21 -1.64 4.77
CA VAL A 199 6.31 -0.74 5.16
C VAL A 199 7.61 -1.52 5.37
N SER A 200 7.54 -2.69 6.04
CA SER A 200 8.70 -3.53 6.31
C SER A 200 9.33 -4.08 5.02
N TYR A 201 8.51 -4.60 4.11
CA TYR A 201 9.01 -5.10 2.83
C TYR A 201 9.62 -3.97 1.99
N VAL A 202 8.93 -2.84 1.86
CA VAL A 202 9.40 -1.72 1.05
C VAL A 202 10.72 -1.17 1.58
N ARG A 203 10.88 -1.01 2.91
CA ARG A 203 12.16 -0.62 3.51
C ARG A 203 13.28 -1.60 3.19
N GLN A 204 13.00 -2.89 3.25
CA GLN A 204 13.98 -3.91 2.86
C GLN A 204 14.28 -3.86 1.36
N ALA A 205 13.30 -3.53 0.51
CA ALA A 205 13.51 -3.39 -0.92
C ALA A 205 14.38 -2.16 -1.24
N PHE A 206 14.16 -1.02 -0.57
CA PHE A 206 15.00 0.16 -0.70
C PHE A 206 16.46 -0.13 -0.33
N SER A 207 16.71 -0.88 0.75
CA SER A 207 18.09 -1.21 1.16
C SER A 207 18.83 -2.15 0.20
N LYS A 208 18.11 -2.83 -0.71
CA LYS A 208 18.71 -3.65 -1.78
C LYS A 208 19.26 -2.82 -2.94
N VAL A 209 18.97 -1.51 -2.97
CA VAL A 209 19.54 -0.57 -3.92
C VAL A 209 20.49 0.36 -3.16
N ALA A 210 21.79 0.18 -3.35
CA ALA A 210 22.78 0.88 -2.53
C ALA A 210 24.07 1.18 -3.31
N PRO A 211 24.67 2.36 -3.12
CA PRO A 211 26.02 2.63 -3.59
C PRO A 211 27.03 1.80 -2.80
N PHE A 212 28.07 1.31 -3.48
CA PHE A 212 29.13 0.52 -2.85
C PHE A 212 30.54 0.99 -3.16
N SER A 213 30.72 1.86 -4.16
CA SER A 213 32.02 2.41 -4.51
C SER A 213 31.89 3.82 -5.05
N VAL A 214 32.88 4.66 -4.74
CA VAL A 214 33.06 6.00 -5.30
C VAL A 214 34.51 6.14 -5.77
N ILE A 215 34.70 6.36 -7.06
CA ILE A 215 36.01 6.53 -7.70
C ILE A 215 36.13 7.96 -8.20
N THR A 216 37.24 8.63 -7.89
CA THR A 216 37.56 9.99 -8.34
C THR A 216 38.98 10.04 -8.90
N ASN A 217 39.18 10.89 -9.91
CA ASN A 217 40.52 11.30 -10.35
C ASN A 217 40.91 12.70 -9.80
N GLY A 218 40.06 13.31 -8.97
CA GLY A 218 40.23 14.67 -8.43
C GLY A 218 39.85 15.79 -9.41
N GLN A 219 39.38 15.48 -10.62
CA GLN A 219 39.15 16.46 -11.69
C GLN A 219 37.65 16.66 -11.98
N GLY A 220 36.89 17.06 -10.96
CA GLY A 220 35.50 17.54 -11.13
C GLY A 220 34.46 16.48 -11.50
N LYS A 221 34.82 15.20 -11.48
CA LYS A 221 33.89 14.08 -11.69
C LYS A 221 34.16 12.94 -10.72
N VAL A 222 33.09 12.25 -10.35
CA VAL A 222 33.14 11.00 -9.60
C VAL A 222 32.31 9.94 -10.31
N LEU A 223 32.76 8.70 -10.23
CA LEU A 223 32.02 7.52 -10.66
C LEU A 223 31.53 6.77 -9.43
N ILE A 224 30.22 6.56 -9.34
CA ILE A 224 29.57 5.87 -8.23
C ILE A 224 29.00 4.56 -8.74
N SER A 225 29.38 3.46 -8.12
CA SER A 225 28.85 2.13 -8.46
C SER A 225 27.77 1.72 -7.46
N PHE A 226 26.71 1.11 -7.97
CA PHE A 226 25.51 0.73 -7.24
C PHE A 226 25.21 -0.76 -7.40
N TYR A 227 24.71 -1.37 -6.34
CA TYR A 227 23.93 -2.59 -6.46
C TYR A 227 22.47 -2.24 -6.74
N ASN A 228 21.88 -2.96 -7.68
CA ASN A 228 20.43 -3.15 -7.78
C ASN A 228 20.17 -4.64 -7.48
N ASN A 229 20.00 -5.01 -6.21
CA ASN A 229 19.67 -6.39 -5.83
C ASN A 229 18.16 -6.68 -5.89
N LEU A 230 17.39 -5.86 -6.62
CA LEU A 230 16.01 -6.14 -6.99
C LEU A 230 15.91 -6.76 -8.39
N THR A 231 16.87 -6.46 -9.27
CA THR A 231 16.93 -7.06 -10.61
C THR A 231 17.54 -8.45 -10.60
N SER A 232 17.08 -9.32 -11.50
CA SER A 232 17.66 -10.64 -11.73
C SER A 232 17.73 -10.96 -13.22
N ALA A 233 18.51 -11.97 -13.59
CA ALA A 233 18.56 -12.44 -14.98
C ALA A 233 17.21 -13.02 -15.44
N GLN A 234 16.41 -13.60 -14.53
CA GLN A 234 15.08 -14.13 -14.84
C GLN A 234 14.01 -13.04 -14.94
N ALA A 235 14.20 -11.91 -14.25
CA ALA A 235 13.29 -10.77 -14.26
C ALA A 235 14.10 -9.47 -14.17
N PRO A 236 14.59 -8.95 -15.30
CA PRO A 236 15.27 -7.67 -15.33
C PRO A 236 14.33 -6.56 -14.84
N LEU A 237 14.77 -5.82 -13.83
CA LEU A 237 13.96 -4.80 -13.18
C LEU A 237 14.76 -3.50 -13.00
N PRO A 238 14.60 -2.52 -13.90
CA PRO A 238 15.20 -1.22 -13.71
C PRO A 238 14.60 -0.50 -12.50
N VAL A 239 15.44 0.24 -11.77
CA VAL A 239 14.99 1.11 -10.68
C VAL A 239 15.31 2.57 -10.99
N HIS A 240 14.37 3.45 -10.70
CA HIS A 240 14.36 4.87 -11.00
C HIS A 240 14.57 5.69 -9.73
N LEU A 241 15.55 6.59 -9.73
CA LEU A 241 15.94 7.34 -8.54
C LEU A 241 16.33 8.77 -8.89
N TYR A 242 16.09 9.69 -7.95
CA TYR A 242 16.85 10.94 -7.87
C TYR A 242 18.00 10.73 -6.88
N LEU A 243 19.23 10.92 -7.36
CA LEU A 243 20.43 10.91 -6.54
C LEU A 243 20.79 12.33 -6.14
N VAL A 244 21.15 12.55 -4.88
CA VAL A 244 21.86 13.76 -4.46
C VAL A 244 23.22 13.35 -3.92
N ILE A 245 24.28 13.90 -4.50
CA ILE A 245 25.66 13.55 -4.18
C ILE A 245 26.33 14.78 -3.59
N SER A 246 26.81 14.65 -2.37
CA SER A 246 27.39 15.74 -1.58
C SER A 246 28.83 15.42 -1.18
N ASN A 247 29.70 16.43 -1.27
CA ASN A 247 31.07 16.38 -0.72
C ASN A 247 31.21 17.17 0.60
N GLY A 248 30.08 17.59 1.19
CA GLY A 248 30.03 18.44 2.38
C GLY A 248 30.12 19.95 2.12
N THR A 249 30.50 20.37 0.90
CA THR A 249 30.57 21.80 0.50
C THR A 249 29.67 22.15 -0.67
N ALA A 250 29.46 21.20 -1.58
CA ALA A 250 28.57 21.32 -2.73
C ALA A 250 27.77 20.03 -2.89
N ASN A 251 26.63 20.14 -3.57
CA ASN A 251 25.82 19.00 -3.96
C ASN A 251 25.50 19.05 -5.46
N VAL A 252 25.29 17.87 -6.04
CA VAL A 252 24.75 17.71 -7.39
C VAL A 252 23.60 16.72 -7.31
N SER A 253 22.55 16.97 -8.09
CA SER A 253 21.37 16.11 -8.14
C SER A 253 21.16 15.59 -9.56
N GLU A 254 20.82 14.31 -9.70
CA GLU A 254 20.66 13.66 -11.00
C GLU A 254 19.58 12.58 -10.94
N TYR A 255 18.72 12.53 -11.97
CA TYR A 255 17.79 11.43 -12.16
C TYR A 255 18.50 10.28 -12.88
N VAL A 256 18.37 9.06 -12.36
CA VAL A 256 19.06 7.88 -12.89
C VAL A 256 18.13 6.69 -13.01
N THR A 257 18.48 5.78 -13.91
CA THR A 257 17.85 4.45 -14.03
C THR A 257 18.94 3.39 -13.89
N LEU A 258 18.83 2.53 -12.86
CA LEU A 258 19.76 1.45 -12.60
C LEU A 258 19.15 0.14 -13.12
N GLY A 259 19.47 -0.24 -14.35
CA GLY A 259 18.91 -1.43 -15.02
C GLY A 259 19.63 -2.73 -14.67
N GLU A 260 20.95 -2.66 -14.56
CA GLU A 260 21.81 -3.81 -14.29
C GLU A 260 22.02 -4.00 -12.80
N GLN A 261 22.31 -5.24 -12.42
CA GLN A 261 22.57 -5.60 -11.03
C GLN A 261 23.73 -4.81 -10.43
N VAL A 262 24.73 -4.49 -11.26
CA VAL A 262 25.78 -3.53 -10.94
C VAL A 262 25.69 -2.41 -11.96
N SER A 263 25.38 -1.20 -11.51
CA SER A 263 25.24 -0.02 -12.35
C SER A 263 26.25 1.05 -11.93
N ALA A 264 26.71 1.88 -12.87
CA ALA A 264 27.63 2.99 -12.57
C ALA A 264 27.05 4.32 -13.06
N VAL A 265 27.12 5.34 -12.20
CA VAL A 265 26.64 6.70 -12.46
C VAL A 265 27.81 7.66 -12.33
N THR A 266 27.93 8.62 -13.25
CA THR A 266 28.96 9.67 -13.17
C THR A 266 28.33 10.98 -12.74
N ALA A 267 28.89 11.62 -11.72
CA ALA A 267 28.41 12.91 -11.24
C ALA A 267 29.48 14.00 -11.35
N ASN A 268 29.05 15.20 -11.75
CA ASN A 268 29.94 16.35 -11.95
C ASN A 268 30.17 17.10 -10.63
N ILE A 269 30.99 16.51 -9.76
CA ILE A 269 31.39 17.09 -8.47
C ILE A 269 32.88 16.85 -8.21
N THR A 270 33.58 17.85 -7.70
CA THR A 270 35.00 17.74 -7.32
C THR A 270 35.12 17.09 -5.95
N VAL A 271 35.81 15.95 -5.90
CA VAL A 271 36.10 15.22 -4.67
C VAL A 271 37.57 14.81 -4.65
N ALA A 272 38.28 15.15 -3.59
CA ALA A 272 39.66 14.71 -3.39
C ALA A 272 39.69 13.23 -2.98
N PRO A 273 40.67 12.44 -3.46
CA PRO A 273 40.85 11.08 -2.97
C PRO A 273 41.00 11.03 -1.45
N GLY A 274 40.33 10.08 -0.80
CA GLY A 274 40.28 9.94 0.65
C GLY A 274 39.19 10.77 1.34
N SER A 275 38.52 11.68 0.63
CA SER A 275 37.40 12.44 1.19
C SER A 275 36.11 11.63 1.26
N ALA A 276 35.27 11.94 2.24
CA ALA A 276 33.93 11.40 2.36
C ALA A 276 33.00 12.00 1.29
N VAL A 277 32.12 11.17 0.74
CA VAL A 277 31.04 11.53 -0.17
C VAL A 277 29.75 10.94 0.36
N THR A 278 28.73 11.77 0.53
CA THR A 278 27.40 11.33 0.95
C THR A 278 26.49 11.26 -0.27
N VAL A 279 25.84 10.11 -0.44
CA VAL A 279 24.90 9.82 -1.52
C VAL A 279 23.53 9.60 -0.89
N TYR A 280 22.59 10.47 -1.24
CA TYR A 280 21.19 10.36 -0.87
C TYR A 280 20.40 9.79 -2.04
N LEU A 281 19.55 8.80 -1.76
CA LEU A 281 18.67 8.17 -2.73
C LEU A 281 17.25 8.64 -2.46
N TYR A 282 16.61 9.19 -3.48
CA TYR A 282 15.21 9.60 -3.43
C TYR A 282 14.38 8.78 -4.41
N ALA A 283 13.25 8.25 -3.93
CA ALA A 283 12.21 7.73 -4.80
C ALA A 283 11.48 8.91 -5.47
N PRO A 284 11.30 8.90 -6.80
CA PRO A 284 10.83 10.05 -7.57
C PRO A 284 9.29 10.20 -7.48
N VAL A 285 8.79 10.46 -6.26
CA VAL A 285 7.36 10.64 -5.97
C VAL A 285 7.08 12.07 -5.56
N THR A 286 5.92 12.60 -5.96
CA THR A 286 5.49 13.98 -5.67
C THR A 286 4.37 14.02 -4.63
N GLN A 287 4.22 15.17 -3.96
CA GLN A 287 3.17 15.35 -2.96
C GLN A 287 1.74 15.12 -3.50
N PRO A 288 1.37 15.57 -4.71
CA PRO A 288 0.06 15.24 -5.29
C PRO A 288 -0.22 13.75 -5.45
N GLU A 289 0.82 12.93 -5.69
CA GLU A 289 0.69 11.48 -5.84
C GLU A 289 0.49 10.76 -4.50
N LEU A 290 0.85 11.41 -3.39
CA LEU A 290 0.81 10.85 -2.04
C LEU A 290 -0.37 11.35 -1.22
N GLY A 291 -0.94 12.51 -1.58
CA GLY A 291 -2.02 13.14 -0.81
C GLY A 291 -1.51 13.70 0.53
N ALA A 292 -2.24 13.43 1.61
CA ALA A 292 -1.82 13.82 2.96
C ALA A 292 -0.65 12.94 3.42
N VAL A 293 0.57 13.47 3.35
CA VAL A 293 1.80 12.75 3.68
C VAL A 293 2.10 12.74 5.18
N VAL A 294 2.67 11.63 5.66
CA VAL A 294 3.18 11.51 7.03
C VAL A 294 4.64 11.99 7.09
N ILE A 295 5.43 11.69 6.05
CA ILE A 295 6.82 12.13 5.91
C ILE A 295 6.88 13.26 4.87
N PRO A 296 7.52 14.39 5.19
CA PRO A 296 7.74 15.46 4.22
C PRO A 296 8.50 14.96 2.99
N VAL A 297 7.95 15.26 1.81
CA VAL A 297 8.53 14.93 0.51
C VAL A 297 9.32 16.14 0.03
N SER A 298 10.56 15.93 -0.39
CA SER A 298 11.39 17.01 -0.94
C SER A 298 11.07 17.24 -2.42
N ASN A 299 11.63 18.28 -3.03
CA ASN A 299 11.56 18.47 -4.49
C ASN A 299 12.21 17.30 -5.27
N ASN A 300 13.08 16.51 -4.63
CA ASN A 300 13.68 15.32 -5.22
C ASN A 300 12.86 14.04 -4.97
N GLY A 301 11.79 14.14 -4.17
CA GLY A 301 10.93 13.03 -3.76
C GLY A 301 11.15 12.57 -2.32
N LEU A 302 10.80 11.30 -2.05
CA LEU A 302 10.90 10.69 -0.72
C LEU A 302 12.31 10.15 -0.51
N LEU A 303 12.99 10.55 0.57
CA LEU A 303 14.31 10.01 0.91
C LEU A 303 14.19 8.54 1.32
N ILE A 304 14.85 7.65 0.58
CA ILE A 304 14.81 6.20 0.81
C ILE A 304 16.14 5.61 1.29
N GLY A 305 17.24 6.37 1.19
CA GLY A 305 18.54 5.93 1.67
C GLY A 305 19.58 7.06 1.74
N GLU A 306 20.49 6.94 2.69
CA GLU A 306 21.63 7.84 2.88
C GLU A 306 22.89 7.02 3.15
N TYR A 307 23.94 7.26 2.37
CA TYR A 307 25.17 6.47 2.40
C TYR A 307 26.38 7.39 2.37
N THR A 308 27.34 7.17 3.27
CA THR A 308 28.63 7.87 3.23
C THR A 308 29.73 6.90 2.83
N LEU A 309 30.44 7.23 1.75
CA LEU A 309 31.52 6.42 1.18
C LEU A 309 32.82 7.24 1.13
N THR A 310 33.96 6.57 1.20
CA THR A 310 35.26 7.20 1.02
C THR A 310 35.66 7.13 -0.45
N ALA A 311 35.92 8.28 -1.07
CA ALA A 311 36.32 8.35 -2.46
C ALA A 311 37.72 7.77 -2.68
N GLN A 312 37.83 6.80 -3.59
CA GLN A 312 39.10 6.17 -3.93
C GLN A 312 39.72 6.79 -5.18
N LYS A 313 41.05 6.89 -5.20
CA LYS A 313 41.78 7.31 -6.40
C LYS A 313 41.76 6.16 -7.41
N GLY A 314 41.27 6.42 -8.62
CA GLY A 314 41.23 5.40 -9.66
C GLY A 314 40.95 5.95 -11.05
N VAL A 315 41.02 5.07 -12.04
CA VAL A 315 40.60 5.39 -13.42
C VAL A 315 39.08 5.24 -13.48
N MET A 316 38.38 6.30 -13.86
CA MET A 316 36.93 6.26 -14.08
C MET A 316 36.65 5.41 -15.33
N THR A 317 36.29 4.14 -15.12
CA THR A 317 35.87 3.22 -16.18
C THR A 317 34.44 2.79 -15.89
N THR A 318 33.57 2.85 -16.90
CA THR A 318 32.13 2.53 -16.75
C THR A 318 31.85 1.02 -16.84
N THR A 319 32.88 0.18 -16.96
CA THR A 319 32.74 -1.28 -16.98
C THR A 319 32.58 -1.82 -15.56
N ALA A 320 31.52 -2.59 -15.31
CA ALA A 320 31.18 -3.15 -14.01
C ALA A 320 32.38 -3.86 -13.35
N PRO A 321 32.67 -3.60 -12.05
CA PRO A 321 33.61 -4.41 -11.29
C PRO A 321 33.10 -5.86 -11.15
N PRO A 322 33.99 -6.86 -10.98
CA PRO A 322 33.57 -8.24 -10.72
C PRO A 322 32.73 -8.32 -9.42
N SER A 323 31.74 -9.21 -9.42
CA SER A 323 30.78 -9.39 -8.33
C SER A 323 31.44 -9.49 -6.95
N PRO A 324 30.81 -8.93 -5.89
CA PRO A 324 31.38 -8.93 -4.55
C PRO A 324 30.89 -10.13 -3.76
N SER A 325 31.85 -10.94 -3.32
CA SER A 325 31.67 -11.92 -2.26
C SER A 325 31.97 -11.29 -0.91
N THR A 326 31.07 -10.46 -0.33
CA THR A 326 31.15 -10.14 1.12
C THR A 326 29.86 -9.57 1.69
N THR A 327 29.45 -10.13 2.83
CA THR A 327 28.33 -9.74 3.68
C THR A 327 28.52 -8.30 4.22
N LEU A 328 27.56 -7.41 3.96
CA LEU A 328 27.47 -6.10 4.62
C LEU A 328 26.47 -6.18 5.78
N THR A 329 26.93 -5.85 6.99
CA THR A 329 26.10 -5.67 8.17
C THR A 329 25.41 -4.32 8.07
N VAL A 330 24.12 -4.32 7.76
CA VAL A 330 23.27 -3.12 7.82
C VAL A 330 22.82 -2.93 9.27
N THR A 331 23.26 -1.86 9.92
CA THR A 331 22.74 -1.45 11.23
C THR A 331 21.38 -0.78 11.01
N THR A 332 20.30 -1.51 11.19
CA THR A 332 18.96 -0.93 11.27
C THR A 332 18.83 -0.14 12.57
N LEU A 333 18.51 1.15 12.47
CA LEU A 333 18.06 1.96 13.61
C LEU A 333 16.72 1.39 14.11
N SER A 334 16.79 0.55 15.13
CA SER A 334 15.62 0.12 15.90
C SER A 334 15.15 1.30 16.74
N THR A 335 14.00 1.89 16.39
CA THR A 335 13.29 2.80 17.28
C THR A 335 12.63 1.97 18.37
N THR A 336 13.28 1.89 19.53
CA THR A 336 12.65 1.35 20.74
C THR A 336 11.61 2.35 21.21
N VAL A 337 10.32 2.00 21.07
CA VAL A 337 9.23 2.75 21.71
C VAL A 337 9.21 2.34 23.18
N THR A 338 9.73 3.20 24.04
CA THR A 338 9.60 3.04 25.49
C THR A 338 8.18 3.43 25.89
N VAL A 339 7.29 2.45 26.04
CA VAL A 339 6.04 2.64 26.78
C VAL A 339 6.36 2.45 28.25
N THR A 340 6.32 3.54 29.01
CA THR A 340 6.43 3.49 30.47
C THR A 340 5.08 3.02 31.03
N GLU A 341 4.99 1.76 31.42
CA GLU A 341 4.06 1.35 32.46
C GLU A 341 4.62 0.15 33.24
N THR A 342 4.59 0.31 34.56
CA THR A 342 5.23 -0.55 35.57
C THR A 342 4.54 -1.92 35.61
N SER A 343 5.22 -2.98 35.20
CA SER A 343 5.01 -4.35 35.71
C SER A 343 6.13 -5.29 35.24
N THR A 344 6.77 -5.95 36.20
CA THR A 344 7.85 -6.93 36.03
C THR A 344 7.42 -8.10 35.14
N VAL A 345 8.09 -8.31 34.00
CA VAL A 345 7.99 -9.55 33.22
C VAL A 345 9.37 -9.98 32.74
N THR A 346 9.72 -11.22 33.10
CA THR A 346 10.97 -11.92 32.77
C THR A 346 11.10 -12.15 31.26
N THR A 347 12.17 -11.65 30.64
CA THR A 347 12.46 -11.91 29.23
C THR A 347 12.93 -13.36 29.03
N SER A 348 12.12 -14.20 28.40
CA SER A 348 12.58 -15.43 27.77
C SER A 348 12.66 -15.22 26.26
N LYS A 349 13.80 -15.55 25.65
CA LYS A 349 13.98 -15.53 24.19
C LYS A 349 13.02 -16.55 23.57
N THR A 350 11.95 -16.08 22.95
CA THR A 350 10.99 -16.95 22.27
C THR A 350 11.58 -17.39 20.93
N SER A 351 11.97 -18.66 20.83
CA SER A 351 12.37 -19.33 19.58
C SER A 351 11.24 -19.23 18.55
N THR A 352 11.57 -19.08 17.27
CA THR A 352 10.64 -19.10 16.12
C THR A 352 9.73 -20.34 16.12
N THR A 353 10.15 -21.44 16.74
CA THR A 353 9.31 -22.63 16.95
C THR A 353 8.09 -22.35 17.84
N ALA A 354 8.21 -21.50 18.85
CA ALA A 354 7.11 -21.18 19.76
C ALA A 354 6.05 -20.27 19.10
N ILE A 355 6.44 -19.44 18.13
CA ILE A 355 5.49 -18.64 17.34
C ILE A 355 4.60 -19.57 16.49
N TRP A 356 5.20 -20.57 15.83
CA TRP A 356 4.45 -21.55 15.04
C TRP A 356 3.55 -22.47 15.88
N VAL A 357 3.97 -22.79 17.12
CA VAL A 357 3.13 -23.55 18.07
C VAL A 357 1.92 -22.71 18.51
N VAL A 358 2.09 -21.41 18.78
CA VAL A 358 0.97 -20.53 19.14
C VAL A 358 0.00 -20.35 17.97
N VAL A 359 0.51 -20.15 16.74
CA VAL A 359 -0.32 -20.08 15.53
C VAL A 359 -1.10 -21.39 15.33
N GLY A 360 -0.46 -22.54 15.51
CA GLY A 360 -1.11 -23.84 15.44
C GLY A 360 -2.24 -24.01 16.47
N ILE A 361 -2.02 -23.59 17.72
CA ILE A 361 -3.03 -23.65 18.79
C ILE A 361 -4.22 -22.74 18.48
N VAL A 362 -3.99 -21.53 17.95
CA VAL A 362 -5.06 -20.60 17.58
C VAL A 362 -5.91 -21.15 16.43
N ILE A 363 -5.28 -21.72 15.40
CA ILE A 363 -6.01 -22.35 14.29
C ILE A 363 -6.87 -23.51 14.77
N VAL A 364 -6.33 -24.37 15.65
CA VAL A 364 -7.08 -25.50 16.23
C VAL A 364 -8.25 -25.01 17.10
N ALA A 365 -8.06 -23.95 17.89
CA ALA A 365 -9.12 -23.37 18.71
C ALA A 365 -10.25 -22.76 17.86
N VAL A 366 -9.93 -22.12 16.73
CA VAL A 366 -10.92 -21.60 15.77
C VAL A 366 -11.68 -22.74 15.11
N ILE A 367 -11.00 -23.81 14.68
CA ILE A 367 -11.66 -24.99 14.09
C ILE A 367 -12.60 -25.65 15.11
N ILE A 368 -12.18 -25.79 16.38
CA ILE A 368 -13.03 -26.35 17.45
C ILE A 368 -14.23 -25.43 17.71
N ALA A 369 -14.05 -24.11 17.75
CA ALA A 369 -15.16 -23.17 17.94
C ALA A 369 -16.17 -23.21 16.79
N VAL A 370 -15.70 -23.36 15.55
CA VAL A 370 -16.55 -23.54 14.36
C VAL A 370 -17.30 -24.88 14.43
N LEU A 371 -16.64 -25.98 14.80
CA LEU A 371 -17.28 -27.30 14.94
C LEU A 371 -18.29 -27.35 16.10
N ILE A 372 -18.02 -26.68 17.22
CA ILE A 372 -18.96 -26.54 18.34
C ILE A 372 -20.13 -25.62 17.98
N GLY A 373 -19.89 -24.56 17.20
CA GLY A 373 -20.92 -23.67 16.68
C GLY A 373 -21.86 -24.34 15.67
N VAL A 374 -21.34 -25.27 14.86
CA VAL A 374 -22.12 -26.04 13.87
C VAL A 374 -22.90 -27.19 14.51
N SER A 375 -22.44 -27.74 15.64
CA SER A 375 -23.14 -28.82 16.37
C SER A 375 -24.22 -28.32 17.35
N ARG A 376 -24.40 -27.00 17.48
CA ARG A 376 -25.47 -26.36 18.28
C ARG A 376 -26.55 -25.67 17.44
N ARG A 377 -26.66 -25.98 16.15
CA ARG A 377 -27.79 -25.60 15.30
C ARG A 377 -28.64 -26.79 14.94
#